data_AF-A0A4S4GA99-F1
#
_entry.id   AF-A0A4S4GA99-F1
#
_cell.length_a   1.000
_cell.length_b   1.000
_cell.length_c   1.000
_cell.angle_alpha   90.00
_cell.angle_beta   90.00
_cell.angle_gamma   90.00
#
_symmetry.space_group_name_H-M   'P 1'
#
loop_
_entity.id
_entity.type
_entity.pdbx_description
1 polymer ?
#
loop_
_entity_poly.entity_id
_entity_poly.type
_entity_poly.pdbx_seq_one_letter_code
_entity_poly.pdbx_strand_id
1 'polypeptide(L)'
;MNIPSQVMKAASELRAMYGEHVEYLGEFQGAQVYYYHYPDDITAGVCPVYLYDGTTVDEVTGDIAMNILDSLIEDADEFGIE
;
A
#
# COMPACT_ATOMS: atom_id res chain seq x y z
N MET A 1 5.16 12.81 1.62
CA MET A 1 5.94 12.00 0.66
C MET A 1 5.31 12.11 -0.73
N ASN A 2 6.09 12.04 -1.80
CA ASN A 2 5.56 12.02 -3.16
C ASN A 2 5.43 10.56 -3.60
N ILE A 3 4.22 10.12 -3.96
CA ILE A 3 4.00 8.75 -4.45
C ILE A 3 4.55 8.64 -5.88
N PRO A 4 5.32 7.59 -6.20
CA PRO A 4 5.88 7.40 -7.53
C PRO A 4 4.77 7.24 -8.57
N SER A 5 4.95 7.84 -9.75
CA SER A 5 3.96 7.84 -10.83
C SER A 5 3.58 6.44 -11.29
N GLN A 6 4.47 5.45 -11.12
CA GLN A 6 4.19 4.05 -11.45
C GLN A 6 3.15 3.44 -10.51
N VAL A 7 3.24 3.72 -9.21
CA VAL A 7 2.24 3.28 -8.23
C VAL A 7 0.91 3.98 -8.48
N MET A 8 0.95 5.29 -8.76
CA MET A 8 -0.23 6.03 -9.17
C MET A 8 -0.90 5.45 -10.42
N LYS A 9 -0.11 4.95 -11.37
CA LYS A 9 -0.60 4.31 -12.59
C LYS A 9 -1.18 2.91 -12.32
N ALA A 10 -0.54 2.12 -11.45
CA ALA A 10 -1.06 0.82 -11.03
C ALA A 10 -2.41 0.97 -10.32
N ALA A 11 -2.51 1.95 -9.42
CA ALA A 11 -3.76 2.29 -8.73
C ALA A 11 -4.76 3.09 -9.60
N SER A 12 -4.52 3.27 -10.90
CA SER A 12 -5.32 4.22 -11.71
C SER A 12 -6.80 3.85 -11.79
N GLU A 13 -7.14 2.56 -11.80
CA GLU A 13 -8.54 2.11 -11.85
C GLU A 13 -9.28 2.45 -10.56
N LEU A 14 -8.70 2.10 -9.40
CA LEU A 14 -9.25 2.46 -8.10
C LEU A 14 -9.30 3.96 -7.91
N ARG A 15 -8.26 4.68 -8.35
CA ARG A 15 -8.22 6.14 -8.29
C ARG A 15 -9.30 6.81 -9.13
N ALA A 16 -9.60 6.26 -10.30
CA ALA A 16 -10.66 6.78 -11.15
C ALA A 16 -12.06 6.55 -10.55
N MET A 17 -12.26 5.46 -9.82
CA MET A 17 -13.55 5.10 -9.23
C MET A 17 -13.79 5.76 -7.88
N TYR A 18 -12.78 5.77 -7.02
CA TYR A 18 -12.93 6.11 -5.60
C TYR A 18 -12.07 7.30 -5.16
N GLY A 19 -11.20 7.84 -6.02
CA GLY A 19 -10.38 9.02 -5.74
C GLY A 19 -8.93 8.72 -5.36
N GLU A 20 -8.17 9.75 -5.01
CA GLU A 20 -6.71 9.63 -4.80
C GLU A 20 -6.36 9.23 -3.36
N HIS A 21 -6.69 7.99 -2.99
CA HIS A 21 -6.48 7.44 -1.64
C HIS A 21 -5.32 6.44 -1.56
N VAL A 22 -4.21 6.71 -2.25
CA VAL A 22 -3.00 5.90 -2.10
C VAL A 22 -2.16 6.47 -0.96
N GLU A 23 -1.75 5.61 -0.04
CA GLU A 23 -0.90 5.95 1.10
C GLU A 23 0.39 5.13 1.08
N TYR A 24 1.48 5.70 1.58
CA TYR A 24 2.74 4.99 1.80
C TYR A 24 2.73 4.41 3.20
N LEU A 25 2.97 3.10 3.33
CA LEU A 25 2.93 2.41 4.61
C LEU A 25 4.31 2.09 5.19
N GLY A 26 5.34 1.99 4.36
CA GLY A 26 6.68 1.63 4.83
C GLY A 26 7.49 0.94 3.75
N GLU A 27 8.48 0.18 4.18
CA GLU A 27 9.33 -0.64 3.31
C GLU A 27 9.21 -2.10 3.74
N PHE A 28 9.08 -3.00 2.78
CA PHE A 28 9.02 -4.44 3.01
C PHE A 28 10.01 -5.13 2.08
N GLN A 29 10.99 -5.84 2.66
CA GLN A 29 12.06 -6.52 1.92
C GLN A 29 12.80 -5.63 0.90
N GLY A 30 13.00 -4.34 1.23
CA GLY A 30 13.67 -3.37 0.35
C GLY A 30 12.77 -2.72 -0.72
N ALA A 31 11.49 -3.08 -0.78
CA ALA A 31 10.51 -2.45 -1.65
C ALA A 31 9.60 -1.50 -0.85
N GLN A 32 9.35 -0.32 -1.40
CA GLN A 32 8.41 0.65 -0.83
C GLN A 32 6.98 0.12 -0.95
N VAL A 33 6.27 0.11 0.16
CA VAL A 33 4.89 -0.40 0.24
C VAL A 33 3.91 0.75 0.22
N TYR A 34 2.95 0.66 -0.69
CA TYR A 34 1.84 1.57 -0.79
C TYR A 34 0.52 0.81 -0.70
N TYR A 35 -0.50 1.43 -0.14
CA TYR A 35 -1.82 0.84 0.05
C TYR A 35 -2.89 1.79 -0.44
N TYR A 36 -3.90 1.25 -1.13
CA TYR A 36 -5.07 2.04 -1.48
C TYR A 36 -6.09 1.97 -0.36
N HIS A 37 -6.35 3.06 0.35
CA HIS A 37 -7.37 3.09 1.40
C HIS A 37 -8.74 3.41 0.77
N TYR A 38 -9.68 2.46 0.77
CA TYR A 38 -11.03 2.79 0.33
C TYR A 38 -11.65 3.85 1.26
N PRO A 39 -12.49 4.75 0.75
CA PRO A 39 -13.26 5.64 1.59
C PRO A 39 -14.19 4.84 2.51
N ASP A 40 -14.45 5.33 3.72
CA ASP A 40 -15.21 4.63 4.77
C ASP A 40 -16.62 4.15 4.34
N ASP A 41 -17.19 4.77 3.32
CA ASP A 41 -18.50 4.44 2.75
C ASP A 41 -18.46 3.17 1.85
N ILE A 42 -17.27 2.69 1.50
CA ILE A 42 -17.06 1.58 0.56
C ILE A 42 -16.64 0.33 1.31
N THR A 43 -17.55 -0.64 1.41
CA THR A 43 -17.23 -2.02 1.76
C THR A 43 -16.82 -2.79 0.50
N ALA A 44 -15.62 -2.50 0.01
CA ALA A 44 -14.89 -3.41 -0.88
C ALA A 44 -13.97 -4.28 -0.02
N GLY A 45 -13.61 -5.48 -0.49
CA GLY A 45 -12.73 -6.39 0.25
C GLY A 45 -11.33 -5.80 0.49
N VAL A 46 -10.36 -6.66 0.82
CA VAL A 46 -8.97 -6.24 1.05
C VAL A 46 -8.43 -5.47 -0.15
N CYS A 47 -7.97 -4.24 0.06
CA CYS A 47 -7.43 -3.42 -1.01
C CYS A 47 -6.09 -3.99 -1.50
N PRO A 48 -5.71 -3.69 -2.76
CA PRO A 48 -4.38 -3.99 -3.24
C PRO A 48 -3.30 -3.22 -2.46
N VAL A 49 -2.20 -3.92 -2.25
CA VAL A 49 -0.92 -3.37 -1.82
C VAL A 49 -0.03 -3.26 -3.07
N TYR A 50 0.70 -2.17 -3.19
CA TYR A 50 1.64 -1.93 -4.28
C TYR A 50 3.06 -1.92 -3.73
N LEU A 51 3.88 -2.85 -4.20
CA LEU A 51 5.30 -2.93 -3.86
C LEU A 51 6.11 -2.25 -4.97
N TYR A 52 6.94 -1.27 -4.61
CA TYR A 52 7.78 -0.53 -5.55
C TYR A 52 9.26 -0.64 -5.18
N ASP A 53 10.05 -1.27 -6.04
CA ASP A 53 11.50 -1.45 -5.89
C ASP A 53 12.33 -0.22 -6.34
N GLY A 54 11.67 0.86 -6.80
CA GLY A 54 12.34 1.99 -7.46
C GLY A 54 12.34 1.88 -8.98
N THR A 55 12.01 0.71 -9.54
CA THR A 55 11.93 0.50 -10.99
C THR A 55 10.61 -0.09 -11.45
N THR A 56 10.03 -1.04 -10.72
CA THR A 56 8.78 -1.73 -11.08
C THR A 56 7.80 -1.73 -9.93
N VAL A 57 6.51 -1.84 -10.26
CA VAL A 57 5.43 -1.95 -9.28
C VAL A 57 4.78 -3.31 -9.41
N ASP A 58 4.74 -4.04 -8.31
CA ASP A 58 3.99 -5.29 -8.16
C ASP A 58 2.70 -5.00 -7.38
N GLU A 59 1.57 -5.36 -7.96
CA GLU A 59 0.27 -5.32 -7.29
C GLU A 59 0.03 -6.66 -6.58
N VAL A 60 -0.12 -6.59 -5.26
CA VAL A 60 -0.36 -7.72 -4.39
C VAL A 60 -1.77 -7.61 -3.81
N THR A 61 -2.55 -8.67 -3.91
CA THR A 61 -3.93 -8.73 -3.42
C THR A 61 -4.18 -10.00 -2.59
N GLY A 62 -5.29 -10.03 -1.86
CA GLY A 62 -5.70 -11.21 -1.06
C GLY A 62 -4.86 -11.42 0.19
N ASP A 63 -4.69 -12.67 0.61
CA ASP A 63 -3.99 -13.05 1.85
C ASP A 63 -2.54 -12.53 1.90
N ILE A 64 -1.86 -12.47 0.75
CA ILE A 64 -0.47 -11.98 0.69
C ILE A 64 -0.41 -10.50 1.05
N ALA A 65 -1.37 -9.71 0.56
CA ALA A 65 -1.46 -8.29 0.89
C ALA A 65 -1.69 -8.10 2.40
N MET A 66 -2.56 -8.91 3.00
CA MET A 66 -2.77 -8.89 4.46
C MET A 66 -1.50 -9.22 5.24
N ASN A 67 -0.74 -10.24 4.84
CA ASN A 67 0.52 -10.59 5.51
C ASN A 67 1.55 -9.44 5.46
N ILE A 68 1.63 -8.72 4.33
CA ILE A 68 2.53 -7.57 4.22
C ILE A 68 2.07 -6.44 5.15
N LEU A 69 0.76 -6.15 5.19
CA LEU A 69 0.20 -5.13 6.07
C LEU A 69 0.42 -5.45 7.56
N ASP A 70 0.22 -6.71 7.93
CA ASP A 70 0.45 -7.21 9.29
C ASP A 70 1.92 -7.01 9.70
N SER A 71 2.86 -7.42 8.84
CA SER A 71 4.30 -7.23 9.06
C SER A 71 4.69 -5.76 9.24
N LEU A 72 4.05 -4.83 8.52
CA LEU A 72 4.33 -3.40 8.65
C LEU A 72 3.80 -2.79 9.95
N ILE A 73 2.73 -3.36 10.51
CA ILE A 73 2.19 -2.96 11.81
C ILE A 73 3.07 -3.48 12.94
N GLU A 74 3.57 -4.72 12.82
CA GLU A 74 4.50 -5.29 13.80
C GLU A 74 5.82 -4.50 13.87
N ASP A 75 6.39 -4.10 12.73
CA ASP A 75 7.60 -3.25 12.68
C ASP A 75 7.38 -1.85 13.30
N ALA A 76 6.15 -1.33 13.34
CA ALA A 76 5.85 -0.03 13.93
C ALA A 76 5.86 -0.03 15.47
N ASP A 77 5.67 -1.19 16.11
CA ASP A 77 5.69 -1.32 17.58
C ASP A 77 7.12 -1.46 18.14
N GLU A 78 8.12 -1.80 17.31
CA GLU A 78 9.54 -1.86 17.70
C GLU A 78 10.27 -0.50 17.66
N PHE A 79 9.58 0.61 17.36
CA PHE A 79 10.11 1.96 17.64
C PHE A 79 9.84 2.37 19.09
N GLY A 80 10.42 1.59 20.00
CA GLY A 80 10.47 1.89 21.41
C GLY A 80 11.23 3.20 21.69
N ILE A 81 10.53 4.12 22.34
CA ILE A 81 10.94 4.75 23.61
C ILE A 81 12.45 4.85 23.87
N GLU A 82 13.00 6.06 23.76
CA GLU A 82 14.11 6.51 24.62
C GLU A 82 13.62 7.62 25.57
#